data_AF-A0A0K1FBH0-F1
#
_entry.id   AF-A0A0K1FBH0-F1
#
_cell.length_a   1.000
_cell.length_b   1.000
_cell.length_c   1.000
_cell.angle_alpha   90.00
_cell.angle_beta   90.00
_cell.angle_gamma   90.00
#
_symmetry.space_group_name_H-M   'P 1'
#
loop_
_entity.id
_entity.type
_entity.pdbx_description
1 polymer ?
#
loop_
_entity_poly.entity_id
_entity_poly.type
_entity_poly.pdbx_seq_one_letter_code
_entity_poly.pdbx_strand_id
1 'polypeptide(L)'
;MTRVVQVPTGASFGFAVPSGRTVCVVTNGEGTSVSCTFAPAGFAPMAPRSDCPGESRTVLGLTAGRAAQGCVVEPLVEQALLGTPHTAWWQNGRDAYLPTQPPMPKGRLAVLGHGSSMAVGTTRCTVTDTGVECRDSGTGQGFDVTRNGYRFVR
;
A
#
# COMPACT_ATOMS: atom_id res chain seq x y z
N MET A 1 6.20 -20.33 -6.90
CA MET A 1 7.26 -19.32 -6.77
C MET A 1 6.62 -17.99 -6.45
N THR A 2 6.81 -17.46 -5.24
CA THR A 2 6.30 -16.15 -4.80
C THR A 2 7.03 -15.04 -5.56
N ARG A 3 6.31 -14.22 -6.32
CA ARG A 3 6.92 -13.08 -7.04
C ARG A 3 7.19 -11.96 -6.04
N VAL A 4 8.45 -11.54 -5.92
CA VAL A 4 8.85 -10.45 -5.01
C VAL A 4 9.34 -9.28 -5.83
N VAL A 5 8.69 -8.13 -5.69
CA VAL A 5 9.14 -6.87 -6.30
C VAL A 5 9.99 -6.12 -5.27
N GLN A 6 11.21 -5.72 -5.67
CA GLN A 6 12.11 -4.92 -4.83
C GLN A 6 11.97 -3.44 -5.20
N VAL A 7 11.79 -2.56 -4.21
CA VAL A 7 11.73 -1.11 -4.42
C VAL A 7 13.13 -0.49 -4.28
N PRO A 8 13.72 0.12 -5.33
CA PRO A 8 15.03 0.76 -5.26
C PRO A 8 15.07 1.90 -4.25
N THR A 9 16.26 2.18 -3.69
CA THR A 9 16.49 3.36 -2.85
C THR A 9 16.20 4.65 -3.62
N GLY A 10 15.52 5.60 -2.97
CA GLY A 10 15.04 6.84 -3.55
C GLY A 10 13.73 6.73 -4.33
N ALA A 11 13.07 5.56 -4.34
CA ALA A 11 11.84 5.34 -5.10
C ALA A 11 10.62 5.06 -4.22
N SER A 12 9.44 5.35 -4.77
CA SER A 12 8.16 4.87 -4.27
C SER A 12 7.54 3.89 -5.25
N PHE A 13 6.69 3.01 -4.74
CA PHE A 13 5.92 2.09 -5.57
C PHE A 13 4.52 1.94 -5.01
N GLY A 14 3.51 2.24 -5.83
CA GLY A 14 2.11 2.01 -5.53
C GLY A 14 1.66 0.69 -6.15
N PHE A 15 1.06 -0.19 -5.36
CA PHE A 15 0.35 -1.36 -5.87
C PHE A 15 -1.11 -1.42 -5.44
N ALA A 16 -1.96 -1.81 -6.39
CA ALA A 16 -3.35 -2.16 -6.11
C ALA A 16 -3.46 -3.68 -5.89
N VAL A 17 -4.35 -4.09 -4.98
CA VAL A 17 -4.76 -5.50 -4.88
C VAL A 17 -5.74 -5.86 -6.00
N PRO A 18 -5.88 -7.15 -6.37
CA PRO A 18 -6.77 -7.58 -7.45
C PRO A 18 -8.25 -7.24 -7.25
N SER A 19 -8.70 -6.96 -6.02
CA SER A 19 -10.06 -6.50 -5.80
C SER A 19 -10.28 -5.03 -6.20
N GLY A 20 -9.21 -4.26 -6.43
CA GLY A 20 -9.27 -2.82 -6.72
C GLY A 20 -9.67 -1.96 -5.52
N ARG A 21 -9.73 -2.52 -4.31
CA ARG A 21 -10.28 -1.86 -3.10
C ARG A 21 -9.22 -1.46 -2.08
N THR A 22 -7.97 -1.80 -2.33
CA THR A 22 -6.82 -1.45 -1.49
C THR A 22 -5.67 -1.04 -2.38
N VAL A 23 -5.05 0.10 -2.05
CA VAL A 23 -3.78 0.52 -2.63
C VAL A 23 -2.79 0.73 -1.52
N CYS A 24 -1.61 0.13 -1.68
CA CYS A 24 -0.49 0.35 -0.81
C CYS A 24 0.61 1.07 -1.56
N VAL A 25 1.15 2.11 -0.95
CA VAL A 25 2.35 2.81 -1.40
C VAL A 25 3.47 2.40 -0.48
N VAL A 26 4.56 1.97 -1.08
CA VAL A 26 5.79 1.56 -0.42
C VAL A 26 6.86 2.56 -0.84
N THR A 27 7.51 3.22 0.13
CA THR A 27 8.54 4.21 -0.12
C THR A 27 9.86 3.76 0.50
N ASN A 28 10.92 3.84 -0.31
CA ASN A 28 12.29 3.61 0.10
C ASN A 28 13.06 4.93 0.03
N GLY A 29 12.83 5.83 0.99
CA GLY A 29 13.45 7.16 1.04
C GLY A 29 14.47 7.29 2.18
N GLU A 30 14.39 8.39 2.94
CA GLU A 30 15.13 8.57 4.21
C GLU A 30 14.74 7.54 5.29
N GLY A 31 13.64 6.81 5.05
CA GLY A 31 13.25 5.63 5.80
C GLY A 31 12.32 4.76 4.97
N THR A 32 12.16 3.52 5.41
CA THR A 32 11.15 2.63 4.85
C THR A 32 9.78 3.00 5.41
N SER A 33 8.84 3.25 4.51
CA SER A 33 7.44 3.44 4.88
C SER A 33 6.50 2.69 3.95
N VAL A 34 5.40 2.22 4.54
CA VAL A 34 4.26 1.70 3.82
C VAL A 34 3.04 2.46 4.27
N SER A 35 2.19 2.85 3.34
CA SER A 35 0.87 3.41 3.60
C SER A 35 -0.17 2.71 2.72
N CYS A 36 -1.16 2.08 3.35
CA CYS A 36 -2.27 1.47 2.64
C CYS A 36 -3.56 2.29 2.83
N THR A 37 -4.20 2.57 1.71
CA THR A 37 -5.48 3.28 1.58
C THR A 37 -6.56 2.29 1.10
N PHE A 38 -7.80 2.54 1.52
CA PHE A 38 -8.91 1.60 1.34
C PHE A 38 -10.12 2.30 0.74
N ALA A 39 -10.81 1.62 -0.17
CA ALA A 39 -12.04 2.15 -0.73
C ALA A 39 -13.11 2.24 0.38
N PRO A 40 -13.84 3.37 0.49
CA PRO A 40 -14.78 3.61 1.59
C PRO A 40 -15.93 2.61 1.62
N ALA A 41 -16.33 2.06 0.47
CA ALA A 41 -17.35 1.03 0.39
C ALA A 41 -16.78 -0.35 0.79
N GLY A 42 -17.23 -0.87 1.92
CA GLY A 42 -17.22 -2.30 2.29
C GLY A 42 -15.96 -2.85 2.97
N PHE A 43 -15.17 -2.01 3.63
CA PHE A 43 -14.33 -2.45 4.74
C PHE A 43 -15.09 -2.15 6.05
N ALA A 44 -15.33 -3.19 6.87
CA ALA A 44 -15.84 -3.00 8.25
C ALA A 44 -14.86 -2.12 9.04
N PRO A 45 -15.34 -1.30 9.99
CA PRO A 45 -14.86 0.08 10.13
C PRO A 45 -13.40 0.11 10.54
N MET A 46 -12.55 0.46 9.59
CA MET A 46 -11.43 1.33 9.93
C MET A 46 -12.08 2.66 10.31
N ALA A 47 -12.44 2.79 11.58
CA ALA A 47 -13.06 4.01 12.08
C ALA A 47 -12.17 5.18 11.66
N PRO A 48 -12.71 6.18 10.95
CA PRO A 48 -11.93 7.35 10.59
C PRO A 48 -11.33 7.94 11.86
N ARG A 49 -10.02 8.15 11.84
CA ARG A 49 -9.33 8.95 12.85
C ARG A 49 -9.97 10.34 12.87
N SER A 50 -10.54 10.72 14.00
CA SER A 50 -11.23 12.00 14.18
C SER A 50 -10.29 13.21 14.09
N ASP A 51 -8.98 12.97 14.23
CA ASP A 51 -7.93 13.99 14.13
C ASP A 51 -7.37 14.15 12.71
N CYS A 52 -7.89 13.41 11.71
CA CYS A 52 -7.50 13.61 10.33
C CYS A 52 -8.02 14.97 9.80
N PRO A 53 -7.16 15.84 9.24
CA PRO A 53 -7.56 17.17 8.82
C PRO A 53 -8.42 17.15 7.55
N GLY A 54 -9.56 17.85 7.57
CA GLY A 54 -10.38 18.12 6.39
C GLY A 54 -10.74 16.87 5.58
N GLU A 55 -10.28 16.84 4.32
CA GLU A 55 -10.57 15.76 3.36
C GLU A 55 -9.67 14.52 3.51
N SER A 56 -8.78 14.52 4.50
CA SER A 56 -7.86 13.40 4.74
C SER A 56 -8.60 12.09 4.96
N ARG A 57 -7.98 10.98 4.55
CA ARG A 57 -8.44 9.63 4.88
C ARG A 57 -7.52 8.97 5.88
N THR A 58 -8.11 8.11 6.72
CA THR A 58 -7.34 7.22 7.57
C THR A 58 -6.63 6.18 6.73
N VAL A 59 -5.39 5.89 7.09
CA VAL A 59 -4.55 4.86 6.47
C VAL A 59 -3.99 3.92 7.52
N LEU A 60 -3.57 2.74 7.09
CA LEU A 60 -2.70 1.89 7.89
C LEU A 60 -1.27 2.08 7.39
N GLY A 61 -0.39 2.44 8.31
CA GLY A 61 1.01 2.70 8.03
C GLY A 61 1.93 1.74 8.76
N LEU A 62 3.08 1.47 8.15
CA LEU A 62 4.24 0.86 8.79
C LEU A 62 5.45 1.72 8.43
N THR A 63 5.92 2.51 9.39
CA THR A 63 7.02 3.46 9.19
C THR A 63 8.08 3.22 10.25
N ALA A 64 9.33 3.04 9.81
CA ALA A 64 10.45 2.76 10.71
C ALA A 64 10.14 1.63 11.73
N GLY A 65 9.52 0.55 11.25
CA GLY A 65 9.16 -0.62 12.07
C GLY A 65 8.03 -0.38 13.08
N ARG A 66 7.22 0.66 12.93
CA ARG A 66 6.04 0.90 13.77
C ARG A 66 4.76 0.89 12.95
N ALA A 67 3.85 -0.02 13.29
CA ALA A 67 2.54 -0.10 12.68
C ALA A 67 1.55 0.80 13.41
N ALA A 68 0.86 1.68 12.69
CA ALA A 68 -0.11 2.61 13.27
C ALA A 68 -1.14 3.07 12.25
N GLN A 69 -2.22 3.68 12.73
CA GLN A 69 -3.10 4.45 11.85
C GLN A 69 -2.50 5.83 11.57
N GLY A 70 -2.63 6.31 10.34
CA GLY A 70 -2.21 7.66 9.95
C GLY A 70 -3.32 8.39 9.20
N CYS A 71 -2.99 9.58 8.70
CA CYS A 71 -3.83 10.37 7.80
C CYS A 71 -3.08 10.61 6.49
N VAL A 72 -3.79 10.56 5.36
CA VAL A 72 -3.25 10.94 4.06
C VAL A 72 -4.20 11.92 3.37
N VAL A 73 -3.64 12.94 2.75
CA VAL A 73 -4.36 13.85 1.84
C VAL A 73 -4.23 13.24 0.44
N GLU A 74 -5.33 13.15 -0.32
CA GLU A 74 -5.37 12.53 -1.66
C GLU A 74 -5.03 11.02 -1.69
N PRO A 75 -5.94 10.15 -1.23
CA PRO A 75 -5.70 8.72 -1.25
C PRO A 75 -5.63 8.17 -2.69
N LEU A 76 -4.55 7.48 -3.03
CA LEU A 76 -4.41 6.82 -4.35
C LEU A 76 -5.45 5.72 -4.60
N VAL A 77 -6.19 5.29 -3.57
CA VAL A 77 -7.25 4.27 -3.72
C VAL A 77 -8.35 4.70 -4.69
N GLU A 78 -8.58 5.99 -4.87
CA GLU A 78 -9.57 6.51 -5.82
C GLU A 78 -9.11 6.34 -7.29
N GLN A 79 -7.80 6.14 -7.50
CA GLN A 79 -7.19 5.92 -8.82
C GLN A 79 -6.92 4.43 -9.10
N ALA A 80 -7.33 3.53 -8.20
CA ALA A 80 -6.96 2.12 -8.15
C ALA A 80 -7.84 1.15 -8.97
N LEU A 81 -8.84 1.67 -9.67
CA LEU A 81 -9.85 0.85 -10.32
C LEU A 81 -9.24 0.04 -11.47
N LEU A 82 -9.36 -1.29 -11.38
CA LEU A 82 -8.96 -2.21 -12.44
C LEU A 82 -9.69 -1.91 -13.76
N GLY A 83 -8.99 -2.06 -14.89
CA GLY A 83 -9.59 -1.85 -16.20
C GLY A 83 -9.77 -0.39 -16.59
N THR A 84 -9.23 0.55 -15.80
CA THR A 84 -9.12 1.96 -16.17
C THR A 84 -7.75 2.25 -16.78
N PRO A 85 -7.59 3.35 -17.55
CA PRO A 85 -6.28 3.81 -18.02
C PRO A 85 -5.28 4.11 -16.89
N HIS A 86 -5.72 4.15 -15.63
CA HIS A 86 -4.93 4.50 -14.45
C HIS A 86 -4.32 3.30 -13.74
N THR A 87 -4.73 2.06 -14.06
CA THR A 87 -4.16 0.83 -13.47
C THR A 87 -3.86 -0.22 -14.54
N ALA A 88 -2.79 -0.99 -14.34
CA ALA A 88 -2.49 -2.16 -15.17
C ALA A 88 -1.82 -3.25 -14.35
N TRP A 89 -1.98 -4.50 -14.78
CA TRP A 89 -1.29 -5.65 -14.17
C TRP A 89 0.22 -5.53 -14.25
N TRP A 90 0.91 -5.76 -13.11
CA TRP A 90 2.36 -5.60 -13.00
C TRP A 90 3.16 -6.43 -14.02
N GLN A 91 3.92 -5.73 -14.87
CA GLN A 91 4.89 -6.26 -15.80
C GLN A 91 6.30 -5.79 -15.42
N ASN A 92 7.11 -6.73 -14.94
CA ASN A 92 8.52 -6.51 -14.60
C ASN A 92 9.28 -5.87 -15.77
N GLY A 93 9.89 -4.71 -15.54
CA GLY A 93 10.65 -3.98 -16.56
C GLY A 93 9.81 -3.11 -17.52
N ARG A 94 8.48 -3.02 -17.34
CA ARG A 94 7.58 -2.18 -18.15
C ARG A 94 6.80 -1.14 -17.35
N ASP A 95 6.41 -1.48 -16.12
CA ASP A 95 5.65 -0.56 -15.28
C ASP A 95 6.59 0.30 -14.43
N ALA A 96 6.26 1.58 -14.32
CA ALA A 96 7.13 2.60 -13.72
C ALA A 96 7.03 2.63 -12.19
N TYR A 97 8.16 2.87 -11.53
CA TYR A 97 8.19 3.31 -10.14
C TYR A 97 7.52 4.68 -10.01
N LEU A 98 6.78 4.92 -8.92
CA LEU A 98 6.22 6.24 -8.62
C LEU A 98 7.36 7.12 -8.07
N PRO A 99 7.57 8.35 -8.57
CA PRO A 99 8.46 9.30 -7.92
C PRO A 99 7.91 9.69 -6.53
N THR A 100 8.83 10.04 -5.64
CA THR A 100 8.63 10.27 -4.20
C THR A 100 7.99 11.63 -3.85
N GLN A 101 7.63 12.47 -4.84
CA GLN A 101 7.10 13.82 -4.60
C GLN A 101 5.91 14.17 -5.52
N PRO A 102 4.93 14.97 -5.05
CA PRO A 102 3.86 15.52 -5.88
C PRO A 102 4.37 16.48 -6.97
N PRO A 103 3.64 16.64 -8.09
CA PRO A 103 2.49 15.84 -8.48
C PRO A 103 2.95 14.45 -8.94
N MET A 104 2.27 13.40 -8.46
CA MET A 104 2.55 12.05 -8.96
C MET A 104 2.32 12.04 -10.48
N PRO A 105 3.24 11.49 -11.28
CA PRO A 105 3.09 11.46 -12.73
C PRO A 105 1.85 10.65 -13.09
N LYS A 106 1.25 11.02 -14.22
CA LYS A 106 0.21 10.25 -14.89
C LYS A 106 0.80 8.92 -15.39
N GLY A 107 1.02 7.98 -14.47
CA GLY A 107 1.51 6.62 -14.72
C GLY A 107 0.53 5.60 -14.16
N ARG A 108 0.55 4.38 -14.70
CA ARG A 108 -0.37 3.31 -14.26
C ARG A 108 0.09 2.74 -12.92
N LEU A 109 -0.81 2.64 -11.94
CA LEU A 109 -0.57 1.85 -10.74
C LEU A 109 -0.48 0.37 -11.11
N ALA A 110 0.52 -0.32 -10.56
CA ALA A 110 0.73 -1.73 -10.80
C ALA A 110 -0.22 -2.58 -9.95
N VAL A 111 -0.88 -3.57 -10.55
CA VAL A 111 -1.69 -4.52 -9.79
C VAL A 111 -0.81 -5.70 -9.41
N LEU A 112 -0.76 -6.01 -8.11
CA LEU A 112 0.02 -7.13 -7.58
C LEU A 112 -0.92 -8.31 -7.31
N GLY A 113 -0.68 -9.44 -7.99
CA GLY A 113 -1.53 -10.63 -7.89
C GLY A 113 -1.46 -11.31 -6.52
N HIS A 114 -2.45 -12.15 -6.21
CA HIS A 114 -2.46 -12.95 -4.99
C HIS A 114 -1.20 -13.83 -4.88
N GLY A 115 -0.69 -13.98 -3.65
CA GLY A 115 0.55 -14.69 -3.36
C GLY A 115 1.83 -13.95 -3.79
N SER A 116 1.72 -12.71 -4.27
CA SER A 116 2.88 -11.88 -4.59
C SER A 116 3.21 -10.93 -3.45
N SER A 117 4.48 -10.57 -3.33
CA SER A 117 4.97 -9.68 -2.29
C SER A 117 5.76 -8.51 -2.87
N MET A 118 5.79 -7.42 -2.11
CA MET A 118 6.71 -6.31 -2.27
C MET A 118 7.65 -6.25 -1.07
N ALA A 119 8.92 -5.93 -1.29
CA ALA A 119 9.88 -5.76 -0.23
C ALA A 119 10.70 -4.47 -0.39
N VAL A 120 10.99 -3.86 0.75
CA VAL A 120 11.83 -2.67 0.90
C VAL A 120 12.54 -2.76 2.26
N GLY A 121 13.88 -2.78 2.25
CA GLY A 121 14.65 -2.98 3.50
C GLY A 121 14.17 -4.23 4.26
N THR A 122 13.79 -4.05 5.53
CA THR A 122 13.23 -5.09 6.41
C THR A 122 11.72 -5.26 6.28
N THR A 123 11.04 -4.38 5.54
CA THR A 123 9.59 -4.40 5.39
C THR A 123 9.17 -5.20 4.15
N ARG A 124 8.18 -6.08 4.33
CA ARG A 124 7.54 -6.85 3.26
C ARG A 124 6.03 -6.73 3.36
N CYS A 125 5.38 -6.45 2.23
CA CYS A 125 3.93 -6.53 2.09
C CYS A 125 3.54 -7.64 1.13
N THR A 126 2.62 -8.52 1.53
CA THR A 126 2.15 -9.64 0.72
C THR A 126 0.67 -9.46 0.43
N VAL A 127 0.29 -9.65 -0.83
CA VAL A 127 -1.12 -9.71 -1.23
C VAL A 127 -1.59 -11.14 -1.03
N THR A 128 -2.51 -11.34 -0.09
CA THR A 128 -3.15 -12.62 0.17
C THR A 128 -4.47 -12.70 -0.59
N ASP A 129 -5.13 -13.86 -0.57
CA ASP A 129 -6.47 -14.02 -1.17
C ASP A 129 -7.52 -13.15 -0.46
N THR A 130 -7.26 -12.77 0.80
CA THR A 130 -8.21 -12.04 1.63
C THR A 130 -7.87 -10.57 1.86
N GLY A 131 -6.65 -10.13 1.49
CA GLY A 131 -6.23 -8.74 1.63
C GLY A 131 -4.71 -8.54 1.54
N VAL A 132 -4.15 -7.76 2.47
CA VAL A 132 -2.72 -7.41 2.51
C VAL A 132 -2.15 -7.64 3.90
N GLU A 133 -0.95 -8.20 3.94
CA GLU A 133 -0.17 -8.37 5.17
C GLU A 133 1.15 -7.63 5.02
N CYS A 134 1.40 -6.63 5.85
CA CYS A 134 2.67 -5.92 5.90
C CYS A 134 3.40 -6.25 7.20
N ARG A 135 4.69 -6.56 7.11
CA ARG A 135 5.55 -6.99 8.22
C ARG A 135 6.90 -6.31 8.11
N ASP A 136 7.46 -5.94 9.25
CA ASP A 136 8.85 -5.54 9.38
C ASP A 136 9.63 -6.62 10.14
N SER A 137 10.60 -7.25 9.47
CA SER A 137 11.41 -8.31 10.07
C SER A 137 12.42 -7.81 11.09
N GLY A 138 12.74 -6.52 11.10
CA GLY A 138 13.66 -5.91 12.06
C GLY A 138 13.03 -5.72 13.44
N THR A 139 11.73 -5.44 13.48
CA THR A 139 10.99 -5.11 14.71
C THR A 139 9.91 -6.11 15.08
N GLY A 140 9.55 -7.03 14.18
CA GLY A 140 8.42 -7.96 14.34
C GLY A 140 7.05 -7.30 14.10
N GLN A 141 6.99 -5.97 14.00
CA GLN A 141 5.74 -5.25 13.89
C GLN A 141 5.13 -5.33 12.49
N GLY A 142 3.83 -5.11 12.41
CA GLY A 142 3.13 -5.05 11.13
C GLY A 142 1.64 -4.84 11.27
N PHE A 143 0.95 -4.99 10.16
CA PHE A 143 -0.51 -4.99 10.13
C PHE A 143 -1.04 -5.99 9.11
N ASP A 144 -2.23 -6.51 9.40
CA ASP A 144 -3.06 -7.24 8.44
C ASP A 144 -4.28 -6.43 8.13
N VAL A 145 -4.69 -6.47 6.88
CA VAL A 145 -5.94 -5.87 6.44
C VAL A 145 -6.68 -6.81 5.52
N THR A 146 -7.96 -6.99 5.80
CA THR A 146 -8.90 -7.83 5.05
C THR A 146 -10.21 -7.09 4.88
N ARG A 147 -11.10 -7.58 4.01
CA ARG A 147 -12.47 -7.04 3.87
C ARG A 147 -13.23 -6.88 5.20
N ASN A 148 -12.89 -7.68 6.21
CA ASN A 148 -13.60 -7.71 7.49
C ASN A 148 -12.96 -6.81 8.56
N GLY A 149 -11.86 -6.12 8.25
CA GLY A 149 -11.18 -5.22 9.18
C GLY A 149 -9.66 -5.36 9.12
N TYR A 150 -8.99 -4.76 10.12
CA TYR A 150 -7.55 -4.77 10.25
C TYR A 150 -7.10 -5.15 11.66
N ARG A 151 -5.84 -5.55 11.79
CA ARG A 151 -5.18 -5.72 13.08
C ARG A 151 -3.71 -5.32 13.00
N PHE A 152 -3.17 -4.83 14.10
CA PHE A 152 -1.73 -4.70 14.27
C PHE A 152 -1.16 -6.01 14.81
N VAL A 153 0.06 -6.33 14.38
CA VAL A 153 0.81 -7.49 14.86
C VAL A 153 2.16 -7.03 15.40
N ARG A 154 2.72 -7.85 16.30
CA ARG A 154 4.05 -7.72 16.89
C ARG A 154 4.68 -9.09 17.01
#